data_AF-R0GJU3-F1
#
_entry.id   AF-R0GJU3-F1
#
_cell.length_a   1.000
_cell.length_b   1.000
_cell.length_c   1.000
_cell.angle_alpha   90.00
_cell.angle_beta   90.00
_cell.angle_gamma   90.00
#
_symmetry.space_group_name_H-M   'P 1'
#
loop_
_entity.id
_entity.type
_entity.pdbx_description
1 polymer ?
#
loop_
_entity_poly.entity_id
_entity_poly.type
_entity_poly.pdbx_seq_one_letter_code
_entity_poly.pdbx_strand_id
1 'polypeptide(L)'
;MGADANAIQTNGHDQGKLTGGEEIQRLRCFVKNYEWGKLGPDSLVARLQEANSGRRVDSAVPHAEFWMGTHESGPSHVGFGSGSDKCMVTLKSWVLDHPDSLGSRVVDKWGYDLPFLFK
;
A
#
# COMPACT_ATOMS: atom_id res chain seq x y z
N MET A 1 -41.94 9.30 51.60
CA MET A 1 -40.55 9.05 52.04
C MET A 1 -40.21 7.60 51.74
N GLY A 2 -39.10 7.34 51.06
CA GLY A 2 -38.65 6.01 50.59
C GLY A 2 -39.12 5.71 49.16
N ALA A 3 -38.22 5.83 48.16
CA ALA A 3 -37.48 4.73 47.51
C ALA A 3 -38.40 3.87 46.63
N ASP A 4 -38.19 3.65 45.33
CA ASP A 4 -36.94 3.35 44.64
C ASP A 4 -37.12 3.65 43.14
N ALA A 5 -36.12 4.27 42.51
CA ALA A 5 -36.11 4.57 41.09
C ALA A 5 -35.41 3.40 40.37
N ASN A 6 -36.16 2.61 39.61
CA ASN A 6 -35.60 1.55 38.76
C ASN A 6 -34.64 2.16 37.73
N ALA A 7 -33.35 2.02 37.99
CA ALA A 7 -32.29 2.25 37.03
C ALA A 7 -32.31 1.11 35.99
N ILE A 8 -32.80 1.42 34.79
CA ILE A 8 -32.56 0.56 33.62
C ILE A 8 -31.08 0.71 33.29
N GLN A 9 -30.29 -0.32 33.58
CA GLN A 9 -28.96 -0.48 33.01
C GLN A 9 -29.12 -0.64 31.50
N THR A 10 -28.95 0.44 30.75
CA THR A 10 -28.76 0.36 29.32
C THR A 10 -27.36 -0.21 29.10
N ASN A 11 -27.31 -1.39 28.48
CA ASN A 11 -26.06 -2.00 28.06
C ASN A 11 -25.22 -0.95 27.33
N GLY A 12 -23.98 -0.82 27.78
CA GLY A 12 -23.02 0.14 27.28
C GLY A 12 -23.01 0.14 25.76
N HIS A 13 -23.21 1.34 25.22
CA HIS A 13 -22.78 1.68 23.87
C HIS A 13 -21.28 1.37 23.77
N ASP A 14 -20.94 0.15 23.39
CA ASP A 14 -19.67 -0.08 22.73
C ASP A 14 -19.84 0.53 21.33
N GLN A 15 -19.51 1.82 21.22
CA GLN A 15 -19.29 2.45 19.92
C GLN A 15 -17.99 1.89 19.35
N GLY A 16 -18.00 0.60 19.04
CA GLY A 16 -16.94 -0.11 18.36
C GLY A 16 -16.81 0.43 16.95
N LYS A 17 -15.92 1.42 16.82
CA LYS A 17 -15.10 1.72 15.63
C LYS A 17 -15.87 1.56 14.32
N LEU A 18 -16.39 2.68 13.80
CA LEU A 18 -16.67 2.83 12.37
C LEU A 18 -15.35 2.55 11.63
N THR A 19 -15.10 1.31 11.25
CA THR A 19 -13.91 0.94 10.48
C THR A 19 -14.05 1.59 9.12
N GLY A 20 -13.16 2.53 8.82
CA GLY A 20 -13.08 3.21 7.54
C GLY A 20 -13.17 2.20 6.40
N GLY A 21 -13.96 2.53 5.39
CA GLY A 21 -14.26 1.61 4.28
C GLY A 21 -12.99 1.02 3.69
N GLU A 22 -13.07 -0.25 3.31
CA GLU A 22 -12.01 -0.98 2.60
C GLU A 22 -11.69 -0.27 1.27
N GLU A 23 -10.81 0.72 1.33
CA GLU A 23 -10.44 1.53 0.18
C GLU A 23 -9.25 0.90 -0.54
N ILE A 24 -9.46 0.54 -1.80
CA ILE A 24 -8.41 0.00 -2.67
C ILE A 24 -7.36 1.09 -2.91
N GLN A 25 -6.13 0.83 -2.45
CA GLN A 25 -5.01 1.75 -2.63
C GLN A 25 -4.27 1.46 -3.94
N ARG A 26 -4.18 2.45 -4.83
CA ARG A 26 -3.35 2.35 -6.03
C ARG A 26 -1.87 2.51 -5.66
N LEU A 27 -1.05 1.52 -6.00
CA LEU A 27 0.39 1.60 -5.86
C LEU A 27 1.05 2.25 -7.07
N ARG A 28 2.14 2.98 -6.79
CA ARG A 28 3.19 3.27 -7.76
C ARG A 28 4.45 2.52 -7.39
N CYS A 29 4.86 1.65 -8.29
CA CYS A 29 5.85 0.62 -8.00
C CYS A 29 7.21 0.96 -8.61
N PHE A 30 8.24 0.22 -8.22
CA PHE A 30 9.60 0.50 -8.62
C PHE A 30 10.05 -0.42 -9.76
N VAL A 31 10.87 0.06 -10.68
CA VAL A 31 11.44 -0.75 -11.76
C VAL A 31 12.96 -0.86 -11.60
N LYS A 32 13.47 -2.08 -11.70
CA LYS A 32 14.92 -2.34 -11.81
C LYS A 32 15.32 -2.44 -13.27
N ASN A 33 16.27 -1.62 -13.66
CA ASN A 33 16.83 -1.57 -15.01
C ASN A 33 18.15 -2.36 -15.12
N TYR A 34 18.11 -3.65 -14.77
CA TYR A 34 19.28 -4.50 -14.92
C TYR A 34 19.56 -4.78 -16.40
N GLU A 35 20.84 -4.98 -16.74
CA GLU A 35 21.31 -5.17 -18.13
C GLU A 35 20.66 -6.37 -18.84
N TRP A 36 20.22 -7.38 -18.10
CA TRP A 36 19.52 -8.54 -18.65
C TRP A 36 18.04 -8.29 -18.97
N GLY A 37 17.50 -7.12 -18.61
CA GLY A 37 16.12 -6.73 -18.90
C GLY A 37 15.85 -6.54 -20.39
N LYS A 38 14.62 -6.78 -20.81
CA LYS A 38 14.20 -6.48 -22.19
C LYS A 38 14.14 -4.97 -22.41
N LEU A 39 14.46 -4.54 -23.62
CA LEU A 39 14.43 -3.13 -24.03
C LEU A 39 13.02 -2.69 -24.44
N GLY A 40 12.69 -1.44 -24.11
CA GLY A 40 11.54 -0.71 -24.65
C GLY A 40 10.22 -1.51 -24.72
N PRO A 41 9.44 -1.39 -25.82
CA PRO A 41 8.08 -1.93 -25.90
C PRO A 41 7.99 -3.47 -25.85
N ASP A 42 9.08 -4.18 -26.16
CA ASP A 42 9.14 -5.65 -26.09
C ASP A 42 9.19 -6.15 -24.63
N SER A 43 9.49 -5.27 -23.68
CA SER A 43 9.41 -5.58 -22.26
C SER A 43 8.00 -5.35 -21.71
N LEU A 44 7.44 -6.38 -21.06
CA LEU A 44 6.23 -6.21 -20.27
C LEU A 44 6.45 -5.22 -19.12
N VAL A 45 7.62 -5.26 -18.49
CA VAL A 45 7.99 -4.34 -17.39
C VAL A 45 7.99 -2.89 -17.88
N ALA A 46 8.50 -2.62 -19.10
CA ALA A 46 8.46 -1.29 -19.69
C ALA A 46 7.02 -0.80 -19.92
N ARG A 47 6.15 -1.65 -20.48
CA ARG A 47 4.73 -1.31 -20.68
C ARG A 47 4.00 -1.07 -19.36
N LEU A 48 4.28 -1.88 -18.34
CA LEU A 48 3.76 -1.65 -16.99
C LEU A 48 4.30 -0.34 -16.40
N GLN A 49 5.56 0.00 -16.63
CA GLN A 49 6.15 1.24 -16.14
C GLN A 49 5.51 2.49 -16.77
N GLU A 50 5.15 2.42 -18.06
CA GLU A 50 4.37 3.49 -18.69
C GLU A 50 3.01 3.66 -18.02
N ALA A 51 2.30 2.56 -17.75
CA ALA A 51 1.01 2.59 -17.06
C ALA A 51 1.12 3.00 -15.57
N ASN A 52 2.25 2.69 -14.94
CA ASN A 52 2.57 2.99 -13.55
C ASN A 52 2.86 4.48 -13.34
N SER A 53 3.66 5.07 -14.24
CA SER A 53 4.12 6.46 -14.16
C SER A 53 3.27 7.45 -14.95
N GLY A 54 2.49 6.97 -15.92
CA GLY A 54 1.80 7.81 -16.91
C GLY A 54 2.75 8.48 -17.91
N ARG A 55 4.03 8.10 -17.95
CA ARG A 55 5.08 8.69 -18.79
C ARG A 55 5.64 7.63 -19.72
N ARG A 56 6.05 8.03 -20.93
CA ARG A 56 6.76 7.14 -21.85
C ARG A 56 8.11 6.75 -21.25
N VAL A 57 8.48 5.49 -21.45
CA VAL A 57 9.79 4.99 -21.06
C VAL A 57 10.79 5.14 -22.19
N ASP A 58 12.07 5.24 -21.86
CA ASP A 58 13.15 5.23 -22.84
C ASP A 58 13.31 3.82 -23.44
N SER A 59 13.22 3.72 -24.76
CA SER A 59 13.34 2.45 -25.48
C SER A 59 14.76 1.86 -25.42
N ALA A 60 15.78 2.67 -25.12
CA ALA A 60 17.17 2.22 -24.98
C ALA A 60 17.49 1.67 -23.58
N VAL A 61 16.59 1.79 -22.61
CA VAL A 61 16.81 1.34 -21.23
C VAL A 61 16.26 -0.08 -21.04
N PRO A 62 17.04 -1.03 -20.49
CA PRO A 62 16.54 -2.36 -20.18
C PRO A 62 15.61 -2.33 -18.97
N HIS A 63 14.50 -3.06 -19.03
CA HIS A 63 13.48 -3.13 -17.98
C HIS A 63 13.37 -4.59 -17.53
N ALA A 64 13.91 -4.88 -16.34
CA ALA A 64 14.18 -6.23 -15.88
C ALA A 64 13.13 -6.74 -14.88
N GLU A 65 12.85 -5.96 -13.83
CA GLU A 65 11.91 -6.36 -12.77
C GLU A 65 10.99 -5.21 -12.37
N PHE A 66 9.72 -5.50 -12.05
CA PHE A 66 8.73 -4.54 -11.58
C PHE A 66 8.35 -4.84 -10.12
N TRP A 67 8.97 -4.15 -9.16
CA TRP A 67 8.88 -4.49 -7.74
C TRP A 67 7.67 -3.85 -7.07
N MET A 68 6.88 -4.70 -6.39
CA MET A 68 5.70 -4.35 -5.62
C MET A 68 5.87 -4.80 -4.17
N GLY A 69 5.97 -3.85 -3.25
CA GLY A 69 6.06 -4.14 -1.82
C GLY A 69 6.77 -3.07 -0.99
N THR A 70 7.17 -3.43 0.23
CA THR A 70 7.81 -2.53 1.21
C THR A 70 9.34 -2.56 1.20
N HIS A 71 9.96 -3.17 0.18
CA HIS A 71 11.41 -3.32 0.10
C HIS A 71 12.13 -1.97 -0.06
N GLU A 72 13.10 -1.69 0.82
CA GLU A 72 13.79 -0.39 0.88
C GLU A 72 14.53 0.00 -0.40
N SER A 73 15.16 -0.96 -1.10
CA SER A 73 15.92 -0.66 -2.33
C SER A 73 15.04 -0.43 -3.57
N GLY A 74 13.72 -0.51 -3.43
CA GLY A 74 12.75 -0.32 -4.51
C GLY A 74 11.37 -0.02 -3.93
N PRO A 75 11.19 1.13 -3.27
CA PRO A 75 9.98 1.41 -2.51
C PRO A 75 8.78 1.58 -3.45
N SER A 76 7.69 0.87 -3.15
CA SER A 76 6.38 1.21 -3.70
C SER A 76 5.78 2.39 -2.94
N HIS A 77 4.88 3.13 -3.58
CA HIS A 77 4.26 4.33 -3.02
C HIS A 77 2.74 4.28 -3.11
N VAL A 78 2.07 4.82 -2.10
CA VAL A 78 0.61 5.02 -2.06
C VAL A 78 0.34 6.50 -2.30
N GLY A 79 -0.62 6.80 -3.17
CA GLY A 79 -1.00 8.17 -3.52
C GLY A 79 -2.28 8.61 -2.84
N PHE A 80 -2.28 9.84 -2.33
CA PHE A 80 -3.47 10.47 -1.76
C PHE A 80 -4.06 11.48 -2.74
N GLY A 81 -5.31 11.25 -3.16
CA GLY A 81 -6.06 12.14 -4.05
C GLY A 81 -5.88 11.86 -5.55
N SER A 82 -6.59 12.64 -6.38
CA SER A 82 -6.69 12.40 -7.82
C SER A 82 -5.39 12.79 -8.56
N GLY A 83 -4.47 11.82 -8.67
CA GLY A 83 -3.57 11.70 -9.81
C GLY A 83 -2.26 12.51 -9.82
N SER A 84 -1.98 13.37 -8.84
CA SER A 84 -0.71 14.13 -8.82
C SER A 84 0.36 13.50 -7.93
N ASP A 85 1.60 13.42 -8.42
CA ASP A 85 2.78 12.86 -7.72
C ASP A 85 3.14 13.60 -6.42
N LYS A 86 2.50 14.75 -6.15
CA LYS A 86 2.85 15.66 -5.06
C LYS A 86 2.47 15.15 -3.68
N CYS A 87 1.58 14.16 -3.58
CA CYS A 87 1.09 13.62 -2.31
C CYS A 87 1.23 12.09 -2.27
N MET A 88 2.45 11.58 -2.46
CA MET A 88 2.75 10.14 -2.35
C MET A 88 3.57 9.87 -1.08
N VAL A 89 3.27 8.78 -0.39
CA VAL A 89 4.12 8.23 0.70
C VAL A 89 4.59 6.84 0.32
N THR A 90 5.69 6.37 0.91
CA THR A 90 6.11 4.97 0.70
C THR A 90 5.05 4.03 1.28
N LEU A 91 4.86 2.87 0.66
CA LEU A 91 3.98 1.82 1.17
C LEU A 91 4.42 1.39 2.57
N LYS A 92 5.73 1.40 2.84
CA LYS A 92 6.28 1.12 4.17
C LYS A 92 5.77 2.11 5.23
N SER A 93 5.86 3.40 4.96
CA SER A 93 5.32 4.45 5.85
C SER A 93 3.81 4.34 5.99
N TRP A 94 3.09 4.09 4.88
CA TRP A 94 1.65 3.94 4.91
C TRP A 94 1.19 2.76 5.79
N VAL A 95 1.87 1.61 5.69
CA VAL A 95 1.59 0.42 6.51
C VAL A 95 1.89 0.67 8.00
N LEU A 96 2.92 1.44 8.34
CA LEU A 96 3.20 1.83 9.71
C LEU A 96 2.06 2.66 10.32
N ASP A 97 1.47 3.56 9.53
CA ASP A 97 0.34 4.39 9.93
C ASP A 97 -1.00 3.61 9.90
N HIS A 98 -1.05 2.49 9.16
CA HIS A 98 -2.24 1.64 8.99
C HIS A 98 -1.93 0.16 9.23
N PRO A 99 -1.50 -0.23 10.45
CA PRO A 99 -1.03 -1.59 10.73
C PRO A 99 -2.12 -2.65 10.59
N ASP A 100 -3.40 -2.25 10.75
CA ASP A 100 -4.57 -3.10 10.52
C ASP A 100 -4.61 -3.64 9.07
N SER A 101 -3.96 -2.98 8.11
CA SER A 101 -3.88 -3.43 6.71
C SER A 101 -3.10 -4.73 6.49
N LEU A 102 -2.18 -5.07 7.39
CA LEU A 102 -1.45 -6.35 7.37
C LEU A 102 -2.15 -7.46 8.16
N GLY A 103 -2.92 -7.06 9.17
CA GLY A 103 -3.47 -7.95 10.18
C GLY A 103 -2.46 -8.31 11.28
N SER A 104 -2.98 -8.47 12.51
CA SER A 104 -2.16 -8.69 13.72
C SER A 104 -1.19 -9.87 13.60
N ARG A 105 -1.64 -11.00 13.05
CA ARG A 105 -0.80 -12.20 12.87
C ARG A 105 0.44 -11.94 12.00
N VAL A 106 0.34 -11.04 11.03
CA VAL A 106 1.47 -10.69 10.16
C VAL A 106 2.40 -9.75 10.92
N VAL A 107 1.84 -8.73 11.57
CA VAL A 107 2.61 -7.77 12.37
C VAL A 107 3.40 -8.46 13.48
N ASP A 108 2.78 -9.37 14.22
CA ASP A 108 3.43 -10.07 15.34
C ASP A 108 4.63 -10.91 14.89
N LYS A 109 4.61 -11.44 13.66
CA LYS A 109 5.63 -12.38 13.17
C LYS A 109 6.69 -11.72 12.29
N TRP A 110 6.32 -10.74 11.49
CA TRP A 110 7.20 -10.11 10.50
C TRP A 110 7.32 -8.58 10.66
N GLY A 111 6.67 -8.02 11.68
CA GLY A 111 6.62 -6.57 11.88
C GLY A 111 5.80 -5.87 10.80
N TYR A 112 6.13 -4.61 10.54
CA TYR A 112 5.41 -3.75 9.60
C TYR A 112 5.95 -3.86 8.17
N ASP A 113 6.40 -5.05 7.77
CA ASP A 113 6.82 -5.35 6.41
C ASP A 113 5.91 -6.41 5.80
N LEU A 114 5.76 -6.32 4.47
CA LEU A 114 5.18 -7.44 3.74
C LEU A 114 6.16 -8.62 3.80
N PRO A 115 5.71 -9.83 4.18
CA PRO A 115 6.58 -11.00 4.28
C PRO A 115 6.96 -11.59 2.91
N PHE A 116 6.76 -10.83 1.83
CA PHE A 116 7.07 -11.18 0.45
C PHE A 116 7.39 -9.92 -0.36
N LEU A 117 8.10 -10.11 -1.48
CA LEU A 117 8.28 -9.10 -2.52
C LEU A 117 7.66 -9.66 -3.80
N PHE A 118 6.68 -8.95 -4.36
CA PHE A 118 6.05 -9.35 -5.61
C PHE A 118 6.76 -8.66 -6.80
N LYS A 119 6.94 -9.37 -7.91
CA LYS A 119 7.67 -8.92 -9.09
C LYS A 119 7.00 -9.35 -10.39
#